data_AF-A0A5J5ID37-F1
#
_entry.id   AF-A0A5J5ID37-F1
#
_cell.length_a   1.000
_cell.length_b   1.000
_cell.length_c   1.000
_cell.angle_alpha   90.00
_cell.angle_beta   90.00
_cell.angle_gamma   90.00
#
_symmetry.space_group_name_H-M   'P 1'
#
loop_
_entity.id
_entity.type
_entity.pdbx_description
1 polymer ?
#
loop_
_entity_poly.entity_id
_entity_poly.type
_entity_poly.pdbx_seq_one_letter_code
_entity_poly.pdbx_strand_id
1 'polypeptide(L)'
;MEDRSTIFIFLDEEPKPIAEFVSPVNFELDTRKMVDGKHTLKIVSKDPTGKEGIRIIPFEVRNGPAIAIEGIKENAVVDGVVPLMVNAYGKGDQTKFLIEGSETPQSIPSWVWILIIGFTGWVLYYLITYLSMKE
;
A
#
# COMPACT_ATOMS: atom_id res chain seq x y z
N MET A 1 40.86 20.28 -16.55
CA MET A 1 40.37 19.56 -15.35
C MET A 1 38.91 19.29 -15.60
N GLU A 2 38.45 18.05 -15.44
CA GLU A 2 37.03 17.76 -15.62
C GLU A 2 36.24 18.53 -14.56
N ASP A 3 35.33 19.39 -15.02
CA ASP A 3 34.43 20.17 -14.17
C ASP A 3 33.37 19.24 -13.56
N ARG A 4 33.80 18.39 -12.62
CA ARG A 4 32.90 17.47 -11.93
C ARG A 4 32.35 18.15 -10.68
N SER A 5 31.03 18.14 -10.55
CA SER A 5 30.35 18.66 -9.36
C SER A 5 30.46 17.67 -8.19
N THR A 6 30.53 18.22 -6.98
CA THR A 6 30.49 17.43 -5.73
C THR A 6 29.04 17.37 -5.23
N ILE A 7 28.57 16.20 -4.88
CA ILE A 7 27.20 15.95 -4.41
C ILE A 7 27.26 15.56 -2.94
N PHE A 8 26.53 16.31 -2.10
CA PHE A 8 26.32 16.02 -0.68
C PHE A 8 24.89 15.52 -0.48
N ILE A 9 24.73 14.40 0.20
CA ILE A 9 23.43 13.80 0.49
C ILE A 9 23.19 13.90 2.00
N PHE A 10 22.05 14.48 2.37
CA PHE A 10 21.59 14.63 3.74
C PHE A 10 20.28 13.85 3.90
N LEU A 11 20.15 13.18 5.04
CA LEU A 11 18.94 12.50 5.44
C LEU A 11 18.27 13.29 6.56
N ASP A 12 16.98 13.55 6.40
CA ASP A 12 16.15 14.33 7.30
C ASP A 12 16.76 15.71 7.61
N GLU A 13 16.69 16.14 8.88
CA GLU A 13 17.28 17.41 9.34
C GLU A 13 18.69 17.23 9.92
N GLU A 14 19.39 16.15 9.56
CA GLU A 14 20.75 15.94 10.05
C GLU A 14 21.73 16.96 9.46
N PRO A 15 22.57 17.60 10.30
CA PRO A 15 23.51 18.62 9.84
C PRO A 15 24.71 18.04 9.09
N LYS A 16 24.95 16.73 9.21
CA LYS A 16 26.06 16.04 8.54
C LYS A 16 25.54 15.31 7.30
N PRO A 17 26.25 15.38 6.17
CA PRO A 17 25.91 14.56 5.03
C PRO A 17 26.15 13.09 5.36
N ILE A 18 25.21 12.23 4.98
CA ILE A 18 25.36 10.77 5.08
C ILE A 18 26.33 10.24 4.03
N ALA A 19 26.52 10.97 2.93
CA ALA A 19 27.46 10.64 1.88
C ALA A 19 27.90 11.88 1.07
N GLU A 20 29.12 11.81 0.54
CA GLU A 20 29.71 12.80 -0.36
C GLU A 20 30.28 12.08 -1.57
N PHE A 21 29.95 12.56 -2.77
CA PHE A 21 30.33 11.93 -4.03
C PHE A 21 30.72 12.95 -5.10
N VAL A 22 31.35 12.48 -6.16
CA VAL A 22 31.63 13.27 -7.37
C VAL A 22 30.71 12.79 -8.49
N SER A 23 30.08 13.72 -9.19
CA SER A 23 29.14 13.42 -10.28
C SER A 23 29.83 12.77 -11.50
N PRO A 24 29.17 11.84 -12.21
CA PRO A 24 27.91 11.16 -11.86
C PRO A 24 28.14 10.00 -10.87
N VAL A 25 27.15 9.71 -10.01
CA VAL A 25 27.23 8.64 -9.00
C VAL A 25 25.93 7.85 -8.88
N ASN A 26 26.04 6.55 -8.63
CA ASN A 26 24.94 5.71 -8.16
C ASN A 26 25.04 5.54 -6.64
N PHE A 27 23.97 5.86 -5.92
CA PHE A 27 23.90 5.78 -4.47
C PHE A 27 22.76 4.83 -4.07
N GLU A 28 23.06 3.88 -3.18
CA GLU A 28 22.09 2.93 -2.62
C GLU A 28 21.78 3.31 -1.17
N LEU A 29 20.51 3.60 -0.88
CA LEU A 29 20.04 3.90 0.47
C LEU A 29 19.45 2.64 1.12
N ASP A 30 20.09 2.13 2.17
CA ASP A 30 19.58 1.00 2.94
C ASP A 30 18.50 1.45 3.94
N THR A 31 17.24 1.36 3.53
CA THR A 31 16.08 1.76 4.35
C THR A 31 15.78 0.80 5.49
N ARG A 32 16.37 -0.41 5.55
CA ARG A 32 16.05 -1.41 6.58
C ARG A 32 16.48 -1.01 7.99
N LYS A 33 17.44 -0.09 8.10
CA LYS A 33 17.94 0.46 9.37
C LYS A 33 17.26 1.77 9.77
N MET A 34 16.39 2.28 8.89
CA MET A 34 15.66 3.51 9.13
C MET A 34 14.42 3.24 9.97
N VAL A 35 14.01 4.26 10.72
CA VAL A 35 12.76 4.25 11.49
C VAL A 35 11.59 4.31 10.51
N ASP A 36 10.43 3.79 10.92
CA ASP A 36 9.21 3.95 10.13
C ASP A 36 8.70 5.38 10.21
N GLY A 37 8.18 5.88 9.08
CA GLY A 37 7.56 7.19 9.00
C GLY A 37 8.03 8.02 7.82
N LYS A 38 7.74 9.32 7.88
CA LYS A 38 8.08 10.28 6.83
C LYS A 38 9.52 10.74 7.00
N HIS A 39 10.26 10.66 5.90
CA HIS A 39 11.65 11.06 5.79
C HIS A 39 11.86 12.02 4.62
N THR A 40 12.98 12.71 4.65
CA THR A 40 13.34 13.68 3.62
C THR A 40 14.77 13.46 3.16
N LEU A 41 14.99 13.31 1.86
CA LEU A 41 16.33 13.26 1.28
C LEU A 41 16.67 14.63 0.69
N LYS A 42 17.70 15.28 1.21
CA LYS A 42 18.20 16.56 0.69
C LYS A 42 19.52 16.33 -0.04
N ILE A 43 19.55 16.68 -1.31
CA ILE A 43 20.72 16.56 -2.18
C ILE A 43 21.22 17.97 -2.49
N VAL A 44 22.49 18.23 -2.19
CA VAL A 44 23.16 19.51 -2.48
C VAL A 44 24.28 19.23 -3.47
N SER A 45 24.15 19.72 -4.70
CA SER A 45 25.20 19.67 -5.72
C SER A 45 25.98 20.97 -5.71
N LYS A 46 27.31 20.90 -5.63
CA LYS A 46 28.22 22.03 -5.69
C LYS A 46 29.05 21.96 -6.96
N ASP A 47 28.87 22.95 -7.82
CA ASP A 47 29.64 23.06 -9.06
C ASP A 47 31.06 23.56 -8.78
N PRO A 48 32.02 23.27 -9.66
CA PRO A 48 33.39 23.80 -9.58
C PRO A 48 33.44 25.34 -9.55
N THR A 49 32.42 25.99 -10.12
CA THR A 49 32.27 27.45 -10.14
C THR A 49 31.70 28.04 -8.84
N GLY A 50 31.41 27.20 -7.84
CA GLY A 50 30.90 27.60 -6.52
C GLY A 50 29.39 27.76 -6.44
N LYS A 51 28.65 27.48 -7.51
CA LYS A 51 27.17 27.46 -7.49
C LYS A 51 26.67 26.20 -6.80
N GLU A 52 25.60 26.34 -6.02
CA GLU A 52 24.97 25.24 -5.31
C GLU A 52 23.53 25.04 -5.79
N GLY A 53 23.19 23.79 -6.10
CA GLY A 53 21.83 23.35 -6.42
C GLY A 53 21.29 22.45 -5.31
N ILE A 54 20.10 22.75 -4.79
CA ILE A 54 19.47 21.99 -3.71
C ILE A 54 18.20 21.31 -4.22
N ARG A 55 18.07 20.01 -3.96
CA ARG A 55 16.86 19.22 -4.25
C ARG A 55 16.41 18.50 -2.99
N ILE A 56 15.13 18.59 -2.66
CA ILE A 56 14.52 17.95 -1.50
C ILE A 56 13.48 16.94 -2.00
N ILE A 57 13.55 15.71 -1.52
CA ILE A 57 12.68 14.59 -1.91
C ILE A 57 12.04 14.00 -0.66
N PRO A 58 10.74 14.20 -0.42
CA PRO A 58 10.03 13.52 0.67
C PRO A 58 9.76 12.05 0.29
N PHE A 59 9.92 11.15 1.25
CA PHE A 59 9.58 9.73 1.11
C PHE A 59 9.10 9.15 2.44
N GLU A 60 8.53 7.94 2.42
CA GLU A 60 8.03 7.27 3.62
C GLU A 60 8.64 5.88 3.73
N VAL A 61 9.17 5.54 4.90
CA VAL A 61 9.73 4.22 5.20
C VAL A 61 8.70 3.41 5.99
N ARG A 62 8.49 2.16 5.56
CA ARG A 62 7.57 1.19 6.17
C ARG A 62 8.25 -0.17 6.31
N ASN A 63 9.05 -0.33 7.36
CA ASN A 63 9.71 -1.58 7.74
C ASN A 63 8.90 -2.39 8.75
N GLY A 64 8.01 -1.75 9.51
CA GLY A 64 7.14 -2.35 10.51
C GLY A 64 5.96 -3.14 9.94
N PRO A 65 5.12 -3.72 10.83
CA PRO A 65 3.95 -4.50 10.42
C PRO A 65 2.93 -3.64 9.67
N ALA A 66 2.31 -4.21 8.64
CA ALA A 66 1.20 -3.55 7.96
C ALA A 66 -0.05 -3.65 8.84
N ILE A 67 -0.70 -2.52 9.11
CA ILE A 67 -1.94 -2.47 9.90
C ILE A 67 -3.11 -2.30 8.94
N ALA A 68 -4.10 -3.20 9.02
CA ALA A 68 -5.36 -3.10 8.33
C ALA A 68 -6.49 -2.86 9.33
N ILE A 69 -7.38 -1.92 9.03
CA ILE A 69 -8.52 -1.58 9.87
C ILE A 69 -9.78 -1.81 9.04
N GLU A 70 -10.70 -2.60 9.58
CA GLU A 70 -12.05 -2.80 9.05
C GLU A 70 -13.06 -2.13 9.99
N GLY A 71 -14.20 -1.72 9.43
CA GLY A 71 -15.27 -1.01 10.16
C GLY A 71 -15.27 0.51 9.98
N ILE A 72 -14.15 1.12 9.59
CA ILE A 72 -14.08 2.55 9.23
C ILE A 72 -13.13 2.77 8.05
N LYS A 73 -13.40 3.80 7.24
CA LYS A 73 -12.56 4.21 6.11
C LYS A 73 -11.88 5.54 6.41
N GLU A 74 -10.77 5.81 5.74
CA GLU A 74 -10.12 7.12 5.78
C GLU A 74 -11.12 8.23 5.41
N ASN A 75 -11.12 9.29 6.22
CA ASN A 75 -12.02 10.45 6.08
C ASN A 75 -13.52 10.15 6.22
N ALA A 76 -13.91 9.01 6.81
CA ALA A 76 -15.32 8.73 7.10
C ALA A 76 -15.85 9.65 8.22
N VAL A 77 -17.06 10.17 8.02
CA VAL A 77 -17.82 10.87 9.07
C VAL A 77 -18.70 9.83 9.77
N VAL A 78 -18.49 9.62 11.05
CA VAL A 78 -19.17 8.59 11.86
C VAL A 78 -19.90 9.25 13.04
N ASP A 79 -21.00 8.62 13.48
CA ASP A 79 -21.77 9.01 14.65
C ASP A 79 -22.12 7.76 15.48
N GLY A 80 -22.18 7.90 16.81
CA GLY A 80 -22.43 6.78 17.74
C GLY A 80 -21.25 5.82 17.94
N VAL A 81 -21.55 4.52 18.13
CA VAL A 81 -20.55 3.47 18.41
C VAL A 81 -20.30 2.63 17.15
N VAL A 82 -19.08 2.68 16.62
CA VAL A 82 -18.67 1.93 15.43
C VAL A 82 -17.73 0.78 15.84
N PRO A 83 -18.09 -0.48 15.57
CA PRO A 83 -17.19 -1.61 15.83
C PRO A 83 -16.04 -1.60 14.82
N LEU A 84 -14.81 -1.69 15.32
CA LEU A 84 -13.60 -1.75 14.50
C LEU A 84 -12.88 -3.08 14.70
N MET A 85 -12.37 -3.63 13.61
CA MET A 85 -11.46 -4.76 13.62
C MET A 85 -10.08 -4.30 13.17
N VAL A 86 -9.06 -4.52 14.00
CA VAL A 86 -7.68 -4.11 13.73
C VAL A 86 -6.83 -5.35 13.54
N ASN A 87 -6.24 -5.47 12.36
CA ASN A 87 -5.36 -6.57 11.99
C ASN A 87 -3.94 -6.03 11.79
N ALA A 88 -2.92 -6.72 12.33
CA ALA A 88 -1.52 -6.36 12.15
C ALA A 88 -0.77 -7.53 11.52
N TYR A 89 -0.22 -7.31 10.32
CA TYR A 89 0.52 -8.29 9.57
C TYR A 89 2.01 -7.99 9.70
N GLY A 90 2.72 -8.83 10.45
CA GLY A 90 4.18 -8.77 10.53
C GLY A 90 4.81 -9.06 9.17
N LYS A 91 5.78 -8.24 8.76
CA LYS A 91 6.69 -8.53 7.63
C LYS A 91 7.72 -9.59 8.08
N GLY A 92 7.22 -10.72 8.59
CA GLY A 92 8.03 -11.87 9.02
C GLY A 92 8.62 -12.60 7.83
N ASP A 93 9.71 -13.32 8.07
CA ASP A 93 10.51 -14.04 7.08
C ASP A 93 9.63 -14.72 6.00
N GLN A 94 9.81 -14.31 4.74
CA GLN A 94 8.99 -14.69 3.58
C GLN A 94 9.05 -16.20 3.26
N THR A 95 9.79 -16.97 4.05
CA THR A 95 10.00 -18.41 3.90
C THR A 95 8.85 -19.26 4.43
N LYS A 96 7.92 -18.67 5.21
CA LYS A 96 6.75 -19.38 5.75
C LYS A 96 5.45 -18.69 5.31
N PHE A 97 4.95 -19.12 4.15
CA PHE A 97 3.61 -18.79 3.68
C PHE A 97 2.57 -19.51 4.56
N LEU A 98 2.23 -18.93 5.71
CA LEU A 98 1.14 -19.40 6.58
C LEU A 98 -0.18 -18.88 6.00
N ILE A 99 -0.78 -19.65 5.09
CA ILE A 99 -2.17 -19.43 4.66
C ILE A 99 -3.09 -20.05 5.73
N GLU A 100 -3.26 -19.39 6.86
CA GLU A 100 -4.40 -19.68 7.74
C GLU A 100 -5.40 -18.53 7.59
N GLY A 101 -6.59 -18.86 7.09
CA GLY A 101 -7.71 -17.90 7.06
C GLY A 101 -7.61 -16.79 6.00
N SER A 102 -6.97 -17.03 4.86
CA SER A 102 -6.98 -16.10 3.70
C SER A 102 -8.35 -15.99 2.99
N GLU A 103 -9.40 -16.52 3.60
CA GLU A 103 -10.78 -16.34 3.16
C GLU A 103 -11.41 -15.31 4.10
N THR A 104 -11.36 -14.03 3.69
CA THR A 104 -12.24 -13.02 4.29
C THR A 104 -13.67 -13.56 4.22
N PRO A 105 -14.41 -13.70 5.34
CA PRO A 105 -15.77 -14.22 5.30
C PRO A 105 -16.67 -13.21 4.59
N GLN A 106 -16.74 -13.31 3.26
CA GLN A 106 -17.54 -12.43 2.45
C GLN A 106 -18.91 -13.06 2.27
N SER A 107 -19.96 -12.28 2.60
CA SER A 107 -21.33 -12.70 2.34
C SER A 107 -21.54 -12.94 0.84
N ILE A 108 -22.40 -13.90 0.49
CA ILE A 108 -22.74 -14.21 -0.90
C ILE A 108 -23.23 -12.92 -1.59
N PRO A 109 -22.59 -12.49 -2.69
CA PRO A 109 -22.99 -11.28 -3.40
C PRO A 109 -24.47 -11.31 -3.84
N SER A 110 -25.17 -10.19 -3.76
CA SER A 110 -26.59 -10.09 -4.08
C SER A 110 -26.95 -10.54 -5.50
N TRP A 111 -26.02 -10.45 -6.46
CA TRP A 111 -26.24 -10.92 -7.83
C TRP A 111 -26.43 -12.44 -7.91
N VAL A 112 -25.82 -13.22 -7.01
CA VAL A 112 -26.00 -14.67 -6.95
C VAL A 112 -27.45 -15.01 -6.56
N TRP A 113 -28.01 -14.29 -5.60
CA TRP A 113 -29.42 -14.44 -5.22
C TRP A 113 -30.37 -14.07 -6.36
N ILE A 114 -30.05 -13.01 -7.12
CA ILE A 114 -30.83 -12.63 -8.32
C ILE A 114 -30.82 -13.76 -9.34
N LEU A 115 -29.67 -14.40 -9.60
CA LEU A 115 -29.58 -15.54 -10.50
C LEU A 115 -30.37 -16.76 -10.01
N ILE A 116 -30.29 -17.08 -8.71
CA ILE A 116 -31.04 -18.20 -8.12
C ILE A 116 -32.55 -17.96 -8.28
N ILE A 117 -33.04 -16.77 -7.90
CA ILE A 117 -34.46 -16.43 -8.01
C ILE A 117 -34.93 -16.48 -9.48
N GLY A 118 -34.13 -15.94 -10.40
CA GLY A 118 -34.44 -15.97 -11.83
C GLY A 118 -34.48 -17.40 -12.38
N PHE A 119 -33.51 -18.24 -12.03
CA PHE A 119 -33.46 -19.64 -12.44
C PHE A 119 -34.62 -20.44 -11.86
N THR A 120 -34.92 -20.28 -10.56
CA THR A 120 -36.06 -20.95 -9.91
C THR A 120 -37.38 -20.53 -10.55
N GLY A 121 -37.58 -19.23 -10.83
CA GLY A 121 -38.77 -18.73 -11.52
C GLY A 121 -38.92 -19.31 -12.93
N TRP A 122 -37.82 -19.40 -13.68
CA TRP A 122 -37.79 -20.00 -15.01
C TRP A 122 -38.15 -21.50 -14.97
N VAL A 123 -37.54 -22.26 -14.06
CA VAL A 123 -37.85 -23.69 -13.86
C VAL A 123 -39.33 -23.88 -13.50
N LEU A 124 -39.87 -23.09 -12.57
CA LEU A 124 -41.28 -23.18 -12.17
C LEU A 124 -42.22 -22.83 -13.32
N TYR A 125 -41.90 -21.82 -14.13
CA TYR A 125 -42.70 -21.46 -15.31
C TYR A 125 -42.82 -22.64 -16.29
N TYR A 126 -41.71 -23.27 -16.65
CA TYR A 126 -41.72 -24.42 -17.56
C TYR A 126 -42.38 -25.65 -16.94
N LEU A 127 -42.21 -25.87 -15.64
CA LEU A 127 -42.85 -26.97 -14.93
C LEU A 127 -44.38 -26.83 -14.93
N ILE A 128 -44.90 -25.64 -14.58
CA ILE A 128 -46.34 -25.37 -14.58
C ILE A 128 -46.90 -25.49 -15.99
N THR A 129 -46.21 -24.93 -16.99
CA THR A 129 -46.63 -25.02 -18.39
C THR A 129 -46.67 -26.48 -18.86
N TYR A 130 -45.67 -27.28 -18.51
CA TYR A 130 -45.63 -28.70 -18.84
C TYR A 130 -46.78 -29.48 -18.21
N LEU A 131 -47.09 -29.24 -16.93
CA LEU A 131 -48.19 -29.92 -16.24
C LEU A 131 -49.55 -29.49 -16.81
N SER A 132 -49.75 -28.21 -17.12
CA SER A 132 -50.99 -27.69 -17.71
C SER A 132 -51.25 -28.18 -19.13
N MET A 133 -50.22 -28.60 -19.88
CA MET A 133 -50.39 -29.21 -21.21
C MET A 133 -50.70 -30.72 -21.15
N LYS A 134 -50.56 -31.34 -19.98
CA LYS A 134 -50.68 -32.78 -19.78
C LYS A 134 -52.03 -33.19 -19.19
N GLU A 135 -52.80 -32.23 -18.68
CA GLU A 135 -54.26 -32.33 -18.44
C GLU A 135 -55.03 -32.03 -19.72
#